data_AF-A0A2E6XBY0-F1
#
_entry.id   AF-A0A2E6XBY0-F1
#
_cell.length_a   1.000
_cell.length_b   1.000
_cell.length_c   1.000
_cell.angle_alpha   90.00
_cell.angle_beta   90.00
_cell.angle_gamma   90.00
#
_symmetry.space_group_name_H-M   'P 1'
#
loop_
_entity.id
_entity.type
_entity.pdbx_description
1 polymer ?
#
loop_
_entity_poly.entity_id
_entity_poly.type
_entity_poly.pdbx_seq_one_letter_code
_entity_poly.pdbx_strand_id
1 'polypeptide(L)'
;MLSQFIERPVSDGGAEIATVQISLVRPVTEATAPPRALWVPFNFGRPLGPPGRPDIQLEVLRSTLALVDQASGPALIDYNGEEGDDAVEDEAWSCPVTFPAPAPESEADALTAQLQQEAQLLRPWFDEGLRTRGRTSVGTSGKGADSVDEMLRVLARFAVDGELAVPDGFSHPMPQLLRFITDDVRDFYNEAAISKPGSKFPTPQELLDWFFLETVAGEVFYQVREKLLAADMLVLTAKGLEDDEIDVRLSLAKGTTAAKSVGLLKSPGVKRELLQKSAEVFQANQPNRLSWTIVPIAMRDCRDERVAARAEAGKG
;
A
#
# COMPACT_ATOMS: atom_id res chain seq x y z
N MET A 1 16.57 -21.79 13.14
CA MET A 1 17.83 -21.22 13.64
C MET A 1 18.29 -20.21 12.59
N LEU A 2 17.77 -18.98 12.66
CA LEU A 2 18.11 -17.90 11.72
C LEU A 2 19.48 -17.37 12.12
N SER A 3 20.53 -17.80 11.42
CA SER A 3 21.84 -17.17 11.51
C SER A 3 21.75 -15.78 10.87
N GLN A 4 21.30 -14.81 11.66
CA GLN A 4 21.63 -13.42 11.39
C GLN A 4 23.15 -13.36 11.40
N PHE A 5 23.75 -12.99 10.27
CA PHE A 5 25.12 -12.52 10.22
C PHE A 5 25.15 -11.23 11.05
N ILE A 6 25.26 -11.38 12.37
CA ILE A 6 25.53 -10.27 13.28
C ILE A 6 26.96 -9.84 12.93
N GLU A 7 27.07 -8.65 12.34
CA GLU A 7 28.33 -7.98 12.02
C GLU A 7 29.10 -7.74 13.32
N ARG A 8 29.95 -8.71 13.67
CA ARG A 8 30.81 -8.66 14.85
C ARG A 8 32.00 -7.72 14.60
N PRO A 9 32.58 -7.10 15.63
CA PRO A 9 33.87 -6.42 15.49
C PRO A 9 34.94 -7.39 14.97
N VAL A 10 36.00 -6.86 14.34
CA VAL A 10 37.08 -7.68 13.76
C VAL A 10 37.74 -8.59 14.81
N SER A 11 37.80 -8.15 16.07
CA SER A 11 38.26 -8.95 17.21
C SER A 11 37.47 -10.25 17.42
N ASP A 12 36.24 -10.29 16.92
CA ASP A 12 35.25 -11.34 17.15
C ASP A 12 34.87 -12.08 15.84
N GLY A 13 35.63 -11.85 14.75
CA GLY A 13 35.56 -12.58 13.49
C GLY A 13 34.62 -12.02 12.40
N GLY A 14 34.27 -10.74 12.44
CA GLY A 14 33.45 -10.09 11.41
C GLY A 14 34.20 -9.78 10.09
N ALA A 15 33.47 -9.83 8.97
CA ALA A 15 33.95 -9.41 7.65
C ALA A 15 33.52 -7.95 7.39
N GLU A 16 34.46 -7.09 6.99
CA GLU A 16 34.30 -5.64 6.83
C GLU A 16 33.31 -5.20 5.71
N ILE A 17 31.99 -5.07 5.96
CA ILE A 17 30.99 -4.25 5.19
C ILE A 17 29.76 -4.07 6.12
N ALA A 18 29.03 -2.96 6.30
CA ALA A 18 28.98 -1.63 5.69
C ALA A 18 29.35 -0.50 6.69
N THR A 19 29.97 0.58 6.20
CA THR A 19 30.58 1.59 7.08
C THR A 19 29.55 2.45 7.83
N VAL A 20 28.42 2.77 7.19
CA VAL A 20 27.37 3.68 7.69
C VAL A 20 26.00 3.37 7.06
N GLN A 21 24.91 3.57 7.79
CA GLN A 21 23.52 3.40 7.32
C GLN A 21 22.71 4.69 7.50
N ILE A 22 21.75 4.96 6.62
CA ILE A 22 20.68 5.94 6.87
C ILE A 22 19.44 5.20 7.41
N SER A 23 18.91 5.66 8.54
CA SER A 23 17.74 5.09 9.20
C SER A 23 16.52 5.99 9.06
N LEU A 24 15.44 5.41 8.54
CA LEU A 24 14.10 6.01 8.46
C LEU A 24 13.16 5.50 9.55
N VAL A 25 13.52 4.42 10.24
CA VAL A 25 12.65 3.74 11.22
C VAL A 25 13.46 3.45 12.48
N ARG A 26 13.45 4.40 13.42
CA ARG A 26 14.25 4.34 14.66
C ARG A 26 14.09 3.01 15.42
N PRO A 27 12.87 2.51 15.71
CA PRO A 27 12.71 1.27 16.48
C PRO A 27 13.36 0.04 15.83
N VAL A 28 13.37 -0.02 14.49
CA VAL A 28 14.03 -1.09 13.76
C VAL A 28 15.54 -0.97 13.93
N THR A 29 16.09 0.23 13.78
CA THR A 29 17.54 0.46 13.92
C THR A 29 18.04 0.19 15.33
N GLU A 30 17.31 0.59 16.36
CA GLU A 30 17.62 0.26 17.76
C GLU A 30 17.63 -1.26 18.00
N ALA A 31 16.66 -1.99 17.43
CA ALA A 31 16.61 -3.45 17.54
C ALA A 31 17.73 -4.16 16.79
N THR A 32 18.12 -3.65 15.62
CA THR A 32 19.20 -4.25 14.80
C THR A 32 20.61 -3.84 15.24
N ALA A 33 20.74 -2.74 15.98
CA ALA A 33 22.00 -2.21 16.51
C ALA A 33 23.16 -2.21 15.49
N PRO A 34 22.99 -1.57 14.30
CA PRO A 34 24.06 -1.55 13.31
C PRO A 34 25.28 -0.79 13.84
N PRO A 35 26.48 -1.03 13.28
CA PRO A 35 27.69 -0.36 13.75
C PRO A 35 27.55 1.16 13.83
N ARG A 36 27.00 1.77 12.77
CA ARG A 36 26.85 3.22 12.59
C ARG A 36 25.61 3.54 11.77
N ALA A 37 24.71 4.35 12.30
CA ALA A 37 23.52 4.81 11.61
C ALA A 37 23.24 6.29 11.87
N LEU A 38 22.87 7.01 10.82
CA LEU A 38 22.28 8.34 10.89
C LEU A 38 20.76 8.18 10.86
N TRP A 39 20.06 8.56 11.92
CA TRP A 39 18.61 8.71 11.91
C TRP A 39 18.24 10.02 11.26
N VAL A 40 17.33 9.97 10.27
CA VAL A 40 16.83 11.14 9.57
C VAL A 40 15.33 11.33 9.82
N PRO A 41 14.84 12.55 10.03
CA PRO A 41 13.43 12.85 10.28
C PRO A 41 12.60 12.94 8.98
N PHE A 42 12.94 12.16 7.95
CA PHE A 42 12.28 12.22 6.65
C PHE A 42 11.26 11.10 6.45
N ASN A 43 10.29 11.36 5.55
CA ASN A 43 9.28 10.40 5.15
C ASN A 43 9.88 9.09 4.59
N PHE A 44 9.20 7.97 4.84
CA PHE A 44 9.64 6.66 4.36
C PHE A 44 9.82 6.65 2.83
N GLY A 45 10.93 6.08 2.36
CA GLY A 45 11.32 6.12 0.94
C GLY A 45 12.09 7.38 0.51
N ARG A 46 12.30 8.36 1.40
CA ARG A 46 13.10 9.58 1.13
C ARG A 46 14.28 9.75 2.11
N PRO A 47 15.22 8.79 2.16
CA PRO A 47 16.32 8.82 3.13
C PRO A 47 17.26 10.03 2.99
N LEU A 48 17.21 10.77 1.88
CA LEU A 48 18.04 11.94 1.62
C LEU A 48 17.30 13.28 1.80
N GLY A 49 16.03 13.25 2.20
CA GLY A 49 15.21 14.47 2.34
C GLY A 49 14.35 14.80 1.11
N PRO A 50 13.75 16.00 1.06
CA PRO A 50 12.76 16.38 0.05
C PRO A 50 13.30 16.39 -1.40
N PRO A 51 12.44 16.18 -2.41
CA PRO A 51 12.81 16.33 -3.82
C PRO A 51 13.17 17.79 -4.14
N GLY A 52 14.11 18.00 -5.06
CA GLY A 52 14.51 19.35 -5.49
C GLY A 52 15.35 20.13 -4.48
N ARG A 53 15.76 19.51 -3.36
CA ARG A 53 16.62 20.10 -2.33
C ARG A 53 18.01 19.46 -2.32
N PRO A 54 18.87 19.75 -3.32
CA PRO A 54 20.21 19.16 -3.39
C PRO A 54 21.10 19.59 -2.22
N ASP A 55 20.83 20.75 -1.62
CA ASP A 55 21.48 21.23 -0.41
C ASP A 55 21.27 20.29 0.78
N ILE A 56 20.01 19.95 1.09
CA ILE A 56 19.65 18.99 2.16
C ILE A 56 20.19 17.59 1.80
N GLN A 57 19.98 17.12 0.58
CA GLN A 57 20.40 15.78 0.15
C GLN A 57 21.91 15.59 0.25
N LEU A 58 22.70 16.59 -0.15
CA LEU A 58 24.15 16.54 -0.03
C LEU A 58 24.62 16.64 1.42
N GLU A 59 23.91 17.38 2.26
CA GLU A 59 24.22 17.45 3.69
C GLU A 59 23.97 16.12 4.39
N VAL A 60 22.83 15.48 4.14
CA VAL A 60 22.50 14.15 4.69
C VAL A 60 23.57 13.12 4.29
N LEU A 61 24.01 13.14 3.04
CA LEU A 61 25.11 12.28 2.58
C LEU A 61 26.41 12.56 3.33
N ARG A 62 26.79 13.84 3.51
CA ARG A 62 28.00 14.22 4.24
C ARG A 62 27.92 13.80 5.70
N SER A 63 26.80 14.06 6.37
CA SER A 63 26.57 13.67 7.76
C SER A 63 26.59 12.15 7.94
N THR A 64 26.03 11.41 6.99
CA THR A 64 26.07 9.94 7.01
C THR A 64 27.50 9.45 6.84
N LEU A 65 28.25 9.98 5.86
CA LEU A 65 29.64 9.58 5.61
C LEU A 65 30.59 10.03 6.73
N ALA A 66 30.30 11.11 7.44
CA ALA A 66 31.10 11.55 8.59
C ALA A 66 31.09 10.51 9.73
N LEU A 67 30.05 9.67 9.83
CA LEU A 67 30.01 8.57 10.80
C LEU A 67 31.10 7.52 10.54
N VAL A 68 31.78 7.53 9.40
CA VAL A 68 32.96 6.68 9.15
C VAL A 68 34.06 6.90 10.19
N ASP A 69 34.16 8.11 10.76
CA ASP A 69 35.16 8.44 11.79
C ASP A 69 34.72 8.06 13.21
N GLN A 70 33.49 7.57 13.38
CA GLN A 70 32.98 7.11 14.68
C GLN A 70 33.67 5.80 15.08
N ALA A 71 34.55 5.88 16.08
CA ALA A 71 35.42 4.78 16.52
C ALA A 71 34.73 3.73 17.43
N SER A 72 33.52 4.01 17.93
CA SER A 72 32.74 3.12 18.80
C SER A 72 31.31 2.93 18.31
N GLY A 73 30.80 1.70 18.42
CA GLY A 73 29.42 1.36 18.05
C GLY A 73 28.78 0.37 19.04
N PRO A 74 27.46 0.12 18.97
CA PRO A 74 26.47 0.67 18.03
C PRO A 74 26.26 2.17 18.22
N ALA A 75 26.26 2.93 17.12
CA ALA A 75 26.03 4.38 17.13
C ALA A 75 24.80 4.73 16.30
N LEU A 76 23.81 5.35 16.94
CA LEU A 76 22.65 5.94 16.29
C LEU A 76 22.69 7.44 16.55
N ILE A 77 22.96 8.23 15.51
CA ILE A 77 23.10 9.68 15.60
C ILE A 77 21.95 10.35 14.87
N ASP A 78 21.38 11.39 15.47
CA ASP A 78 20.30 12.15 14.85
C ASP A 78 20.86 13.16 13.85
N TYR A 79 20.26 13.22 12.67
CA TYR A 79 20.48 14.30 11.73
C TYR A 79 19.93 15.60 12.32
N ASN A 80 20.79 16.61 12.45
CA ASN A 80 20.46 17.91 13.04
C ASN A 80 20.40 19.05 12.00
N GLY A 81 20.38 18.70 10.71
CA GLY A 81 20.28 19.69 9.64
C GLY A 81 18.85 20.14 9.39
N GLU A 82 18.67 21.03 8.42
CA GLU A 82 17.34 21.49 8.05
C GLU A 82 16.50 20.32 7.51
N GLU A 83 15.35 20.09 8.14
CA GLU A 83 14.39 19.09 7.66
C GLU A 83 13.77 19.50 6.31
N GLY A 84 13.83 20.80 6.01
CA GLY A 84 13.09 21.46 4.93
C GLY A 84 11.64 21.69 5.37
N ASP A 85 11.13 22.91 5.16
CA ASP A 85 9.74 23.19 5.48
C ASP A 85 8.82 22.37 4.57
N ASP A 86 8.12 21.40 5.16
CA ASP A 86 6.86 20.88 4.62
C ASP A 86 5.70 21.83 4.97
N ALA A 87 5.95 23.08 5.41
CA ALA A 87 4.91 24.04 5.75
C ALA A 87 3.87 24.18 4.61
N VAL A 88 2.62 23.95 4.99
CA VAL A 88 1.43 23.87 4.13
C VAL A 88 0.69 25.21 4.26
N GLU A 89 0.42 25.85 3.13
CA GLU A 89 -0.80 26.64 3.01
C GLU A 89 -1.89 25.69 2.54
N ASP A 90 -2.94 25.55 3.37
CA ASP A 90 -4.09 24.66 3.13
C ASP A 90 -4.91 25.15 1.94
N GLU A 91 -4.55 24.74 0.73
CA GLU A 91 -5.45 24.84 -0.42
C GLU A 91 -6.18 23.51 -0.61
N ALA A 92 -7.44 23.54 -0.17
CA ALA A 92 -8.39 22.45 -0.20
C ALA A 92 -8.42 21.77 -1.59
N TRP A 93 -8.06 20.50 -1.59
CA TRP A 93 -8.20 19.59 -2.70
C TRP A 93 -9.69 19.36 -2.98
N SER A 94 -10.18 19.88 -4.12
CA SER A 94 -11.51 19.55 -4.60
C SER A 94 -11.56 19.56 -6.11
N CYS A 95 -12.10 18.49 -6.69
CA CYS A 95 -12.51 18.48 -8.09
C CYS A 95 -13.75 17.60 -8.25
N PRO A 96 -14.98 18.15 -8.23
CA PRO A 96 -16.12 17.45 -8.77
C PRO A 96 -16.46 18.04 -10.15
N VAL A 97 -16.37 17.20 -11.18
CA VAL A 97 -17.21 17.37 -12.37
C VAL A 97 -17.87 16.03 -12.66
N THR A 98 -19.20 16.02 -12.63
CA THR A 98 -20.00 14.85 -12.97
C THR A 98 -20.43 14.91 -14.43
N PHE A 99 -20.14 13.85 -15.20
CA PHE A 99 -20.73 13.64 -16.52
C PHE A 99 -21.81 12.55 -16.44
N PRO A 100 -22.92 12.66 -17.19
CA PRO A 100 -23.97 11.65 -17.18
C PRO A 100 -23.50 10.38 -17.88
N ALA A 101 -23.50 9.26 -17.15
CA ALA A 101 -23.34 7.91 -17.69
C ALA A 101 -24.72 7.25 -17.93
N PRO A 102 -24.81 6.21 -18.78
CA PRO A 102 -26.04 5.42 -18.94
C PRO A 102 -26.49 4.83 -17.60
N ALA A 103 -27.79 4.59 -17.45
CA ALA A 103 -28.31 3.96 -16.23
C ALA A 103 -27.68 2.56 -16.05
N PRO A 104 -27.08 2.28 -14.88
CA PRO A 104 -26.38 1.02 -14.65
C PRO A 104 -27.35 -0.15 -14.56
N GLU A 105 -26.97 -1.29 -15.15
CA GLU A 105 -27.80 -2.51 -15.16
C GLU A 105 -27.65 -3.34 -13.87
N SER A 106 -26.55 -3.17 -13.13
CA SER A 106 -26.26 -3.83 -11.85
C SER A 106 -25.47 -2.92 -10.90
N GLU A 107 -25.36 -3.30 -9.63
CA GLU A 107 -24.52 -2.60 -8.64
C GLU A 107 -23.03 -2.61 -9.05
N ALA A 108 -22.54 -3.73 -9.60
CA ALA A 108 -21.18 -3.83 -10.12
C ALA A 108 -20.94 -2.92 -11.33
N ASP A 109 -21.93 -2.76 -12.21
CA ASP A 109 -21.83 -1.85 -13.36
C ASP A 109 -21.89 -0.38 -12.91
N ALA A 110 -22.71 -0.07 -11.90
CA ALA A 110 -22.75 1.26 -11.28
C ALA A 110 -21.41 1.63 -10.64
N LEU A 111 -20.80 0.71 -9.88
CA LEU A 111 -19.50 0.90 -9.27
C LEU A 111 -18.39 1.01 -10.32
N THR A 112 -18.44 0.19 -11.37
CA THR A 112 -17.51 0.27 -12.51
C THR A 112 -17.57 1.66 -13.16
N ALA A 113 -18.77 2.18 -13.44
CA ALA A 113 -18.93 3.49 -14.06
C ALA A 113 -18.36 4.62 -13.17
N GLN A 114 -18.58 4.56 -11.85
CA GLN A 114 -18.02 5.53 -10.92
C GLN A 114 -16.48 5.52 -10.90
N LEU A 115 -15.86 4.33 -10.85
CA LEU A 115 -14.41 4.18 -10.89
C LEU A 115 -13.82 4.69 -12.21
N GLN A 116 -14.44 4.34 -13.34
CA GLN A 116 -13.97 4.78 -14.65
C GLN A 116 -14.08 6.30 -14.81
N GLN A 117 -15.14 6.91 -14.29
CA GLN A 117 -15.27 8.36 -14.27
C GLN A 117 -14.18 9.02 -13.42
N GLU A 118 -13.87 8.47 -12.25
CA GLU A 118 -12.77 8.94 -11.39
C GLU A 118 -11.42 8.86 -12.12
N ALA A 119 -11.11 7.72 -12.74
CA ALA A 119 -9.88 7.54 -13.51
C ALA A 119 -9.80 8.46 -14.73
N GLN A 120 -10.92 8.74 -15.40
CA GLN A 120 -10.98 9.70 -16.51
C GLN A 120 -10.61 11.13 -16.09
N LEU A 121 -10.96 11.55 -14.87
CA LEU A 121 -10.55 12.87 -14.35
C LEU A 121 -9.04 12.94 -14.11
N LEU A 122 -8.42 11.82 -13.74
CA LEU A 122 -6.96 11.72 -13.49
C LEU A 122 -6.15 11.53 -14.78
N ARG A 123 -6.76 11.00 -15.84
CA ARG A 123 -6.10 10.61 -17.09
C ARG A 123 -5.24 11.71 -17.73
N PRO A 124 -5.70 12.98 -17.85
CA PRO A 124 -4.87 14.03 -18.45
C PRO A 124 -3.56 14.28 -17.70
N TRP A 125 -3.59 14.21 -16.36
CA TRP A 125 -2.39 14.38 -15.54
C TRP A 125 -1.46 13.18 -15.63
N PHE A 126 -2.04 11.97 -15.66
CA PHE A 126 -1.26 10.75 -15.91
C PHE A 126 -0.53 10.83 -17.26
N ASP A 127 -1.23 11.15 -18.35
CA ASP A 127 -0.66 11.17 -19.70
C ASP A 127 0.44 12.24 -19.85
N GLU A 128 0.23 13.44 -19.30
CA GLU A 128 1.25 14.50 -19.30
C GLU A 128 2.46 14.12 -18.43
N GLY A 129 2.20 13.51 -17.28
CA GLY A 129 3.21 12.94 -16.40
C GLY A 129 4.03 11.86 -17.08
N LEU A 130 3.38 10.96 -17.83
CA LEU A 130 4.02 9.90 -18.60
C LEU A 130 4.86 10.48 -19.74
N ARG A 131 4.36 11.47 -20.47
CA ARG A 131 5.09 12.18 -21.53
C ARG A 131 6.37 12.83 -20.99
N THR A 132 6.30 13.38 -19.78
CA THR A 132 7.43 14.07 -19.14
C THR A 132 8.43 13.09 -18.52
N ARG A 133 7.95 12.06 -17.80
CA ARG A 133 8.81 11.08 -17.12
C ARG A 133 9.37 10.00 -18.07
N GLY A 134 8.70 9.75 -19.19
CA GLY A 134 9.08 8.76 -20.21
C GLY A 134 8.90 7.30 -19.78
N ARG A 135 8.34 7.04 -18.60
CA ARG A 135 8.12 5.70 -18.02
C ARG A 135 6.93 5.69 -17.07
N THR A 136 6.36 4.51 -16.85
CA THR A 136 5.26 4.20 -15.92
C THR A 136 5.60 2.97 -15.10
N SER A 137 5.09 2.92 -13.87
CA SER A 137 5.17 1.73 -12.99
C SER A 137 4.04 0.73 -13.25
N VAL A 138 2.94 1.19 -13.88
CA VAL A 138 1.82 0.35 -14.35
C VAL A 138 2.32 -0.73 -15.31
N GLY A 139 1.99 -1.99 -15.05
CA GLY A 139 2.32 -3.12 -15.90
C GLY A 139 2.44 -4.47 -15.18
N THR A 140 2.38 -4.48 -13.85
CA THR A 140 2.62 -5.66 -13.02
C THR A 140 1.53 -6.74 -13.20
N SER A 141 0.32 -6.34 -13.57
CA SER A 141 -0.80 -7.24 -13.92
C SER A 141 -0.63 -7.91 -15.29
N GLY A 142 0.30 -7.42 -16.12
CA GLY A 142 0.45 -7.80 -17.53
C GLY A 142 -0.25 -6.86 -18.51
N LYS A 143 -1.04 -5.89 -18.02
CA LYS A 143 -1.72 -4.89 -18.83
C LYS A 143 -1.08 -3.51 -18.68
N GLY A 144 -1.10 -2.71 -19.75
CA GLY A 144 -0.61 -1.33 -19.72
C GLY A 144 -1.63 -0.35 -19.13
N ALA A 145 -1.21 0.90 -18.92
CA ALA A 145 -2.06 1.98 -18.40
C ALA A 145 -3.32 2.27 -19.25
N ASP A 146 -3.28 1.94 -20.55
CA ASP A 146 -4.45 2.04 -21.43
C ASP A 146 -5.58 1.08 -21.04
N SER A 147 -5.30 0.07 -20.23
CA SER A 147 -6.28 -0.90 -19.73
C SER A 147 -6.75 -0.60 -18.30
N VAL A 148 -6.52 0.61 -17.76
CA VAL A 148 -6.96 0.99 -16.40
C VAL A 148 -8.46 0.80 -16.19
N ASP A 149 -9.27 1.10 -17.20
CA ASP A 149 -10.73 0.92 -17.15
C ASP A 149 -11.15 -0.56 -17.07
N GLU A 150 -10.38 -1.46 -17.71
CA GLU A 150 -10.58 -2.91 -17.64
C GLU A 150 -10.17 -3.44 -16.26
N MET A 151 -9.05 -2.97 -15.73
CA MET A 151 -8.56 -3.26 -14.38
C MET A 151 -9.57 -2.86 -13.30
N LEU A 152 -10.10 -1.63 -13.36
CA LEU A 152 -11.12 -1.13 -12.42
C LEU A 152 -12.42 -1.93 -12.47
N ARG A 153 -12.84 -2.36 -13.67
CA ARG A 153 -14.01 -3.24 -13.82
C ARG A 153 -13.82 -4.59 -13.13
N VAL A 154 -12.64 -5.20 -13.28
CA VAL A 154 -12.33 -6.47 -12.59
C VAL A 154 -12.41 -6.30 -11.08
N LEU A 155 -11.86 -5.20 -10.54
CA LEU A 155 -11.92 -4.91 -9.10
C LEU A 155 -13.37 -4.69 -8.63
N ALA A 156 -14.18 -3.93 -9.36
CA ALA A 156 -15.58 -3.68 -9.01
C ALA A 156 -16.41 -4.97 -8.98
N ARG A 157 -16.28 -5.82 -10.02
CA ARG A 157 -17.00 -7.10 -10.10
C ARG A 157 -16.58 -8.09 -9.02
N PHE A 158 -15.30 -8.10 -8.67
CA PHE A 158 -14.85 -8.87 -7.53
C PHE A 158 -15.39 -8.29 -6.21
N ALA A 159 -15.33 -6.97 -6.02
CA ALA A 159 -15.76 -6.29 -4.80
C ALA A 159 -17.26 -6.41 -4.53
N VAL A 160 -18.10 -6.45 -5.56
CA VAL A 160 -19.55 -6.65 -5.42
C VAL A 160 -19.88 -8.15 -5.41
N ASP A 161 -19.55 -8.85 -6.49
CA ASP A 161 -20.05 -10.20 -6.75
C ASP A 161 -19.08 -11.32 -6.39
N GLY A 162 -17.82 -11.01 -6.04
CA GLY A 162 -16.78 -12.01 -5.87
C GLY A 162 -16.46 -12.77 -7.17
N GLU A 163 -16.69 -12.14 -8.33
CA GLU A 163 -16.45 -12.77 -9.63
C GLU A 163 -14.96 -13.06 -9.87
N LEU A 164 -14.66 -14.29 -10.28
CA LEU A 164 -13.29 -14.74 -10.57
C LEU A 164 -12.99 -14.81 -12.07
N ALA A 165 -14.00 -14.68 -12.92
CA ALA A 165 -13.83 -14.60 -14.36
C ALA A 165 -13.25 -13.23 -14.73
N VAL A 166 -12.21 -13.23 -15.56
CA VAL A 166 -11.54 -12.02 -16.03
C VAL A 166 -11.30 -12.10 -17.54
N PRO A 167 -11.20 -10.96 -18.24
CA PRO A 167 -10.78 -10.93 -19.63
C PRO A 167 -9.40 -11.56 -19.87
N ASP A 168 -9.13 -11.97 -21.10
CA ASP A 168 -7.82 -12.50 -21.49
C ASP A 168 -6.70 -11.44 -21.43
N GLY A 169 -5.46 -11.91 -21.31
CA GLY A 169 -4.25 -11.08 -21.43
C GLY A 169 -3.67 -10.56 -20.12
N PHE A 170 -4.18 -11.00 -18.97
CA PHE A 170 -3.51 -10.81 -17.68
C PHE A 170 -2.42 -11.87 -17.47
N SER A 171 -1.36 -11.52 -16.75
CA SER A 171 -0.18 -12.37 -16.54
C SER A 171 -0.31 -13.34 -15.36
N HIS A 172 -1.36 -13.21 -14.54
CA HIS A 172 -1.51 -13.95 -13.28
C HIS A 172 -2.90 -14.58 -13.17
N PRO A 173 -3.04 -15.75 -12.52
CA PRO A 173 -4.33 -16.38 -12.32
C PRO A 173 -5.13 -15.65 -11.24
N MET A 174 -6.46 -15.71 -11.34
CA MET A 174 -7.30 -15.38 -10.21
C MET A 174 -7.16 -16.45 -9.11
N PRO A 175 -7.14 -16.03 -7.84
CA PRO A 175 -7.43 -14.66 -7.40
C PRO A 175 -6.16 -13.81 -7.12
N GLN A 176 -4.96 -14.39 -7.25
CA GLN A 176 -3.67 -13.69 -7.08
C GLN A 176 -3.55 -12.42 -7.94
N LEU A 177 -4.15 -12.45 -9.13
CA LEU A 177 -4.24 -11.33 -10.06
C LEU A 177 -4.72 -10.02 -9.41
N LEU A 178 -5.66 -10.09 -8.45
CA LEU A 178 -6.21 -8.90 -7.78
C LEU A 178 -5.12 -8.03 -7.15
N ARG A 179 -4.08 -8.65 -6.58
CA ARG A 179 -2.93 -7.92 -6.02
C ARG A 179 -2.24 -7.05 -7.08
N PHE A 180 -1.96 -7.63 -8.25
CA PHE A 180 -1.22 -6.94 -9.31
C PHE A 180 -2.09 -5.88 -9.99
N ILE A 181 -3.39 -6.14 -10.16
CA ILE A 181 -4.33 -5.11 -10.61
C ILE A 181 -4.37 -3.95 -9.61
N THR A 182 -4.37 -4.22 -8.29
CA THR A 182 -4.37 -3.17 -7.27
C THR A 182 -3.07 -2.37 -7.24
N ASP A 183 -1.93 -3.00 -7.49
CA ASP A 183 -0.64 -2.29 -7.62
C ASP A 183 -0.67 -1.36 -8.85
N ASP A 184 -1.09 -1.87 -10.01
CA ASP A 184 -1.20 -1.09 -11.25
C ASP A 184 -2.20 0.08 -11.15
N VAL A 185 -3.38 -0.13 -10.54
CA VAL A 185 -4.36 0.94 -10.32
C VAL A 185 -3.81 1.99 -9.36
N ARG A 186 -3.16 1.58 -8.27
CA ARG A 186 -2.57 2.55 -7.32
C ARG A 186 -1.45 3.35 -7.98
N ASP A 187 -0.62 2.71 -8.79
CA ASP A 187 0.43 3.38 -9.55
C ASP A 187 -0.17 4.39 -10.52
N PHE A 188 -1.23 4.05 -11.26
CA PHE A 188 -1.93 5.02 -12.11
C PHE A 188 -2.40 6.25 -11.34
N TYR A 189 -3.05 6.06 -10.19
CA TYR A 189 -3.57 7.15 -9.36
C TYR A 189 -2.46 8.02 -8.78
N ASN A 190 -1.43 7.39 -8.21
CA ASN A 190 -0.30 8.11 -7.64
C ASN A 190 0.46 8.90 -8.71
N GLU A 191 0.71 8.27 -9.86
CA GLU A 191 1.41 8.90 -10.98
C GLU A 191 0.61 10.07 -11.58
N ALA A 192 -0.72 9.98 -11.61
CA ALA A 192 -1.57 11.10 -11.98
C ALA A 192 -1.52 12.24 -10.94
N ALA A 193 -1.65 11.91 -9.65
CA ALA A 193 -1.67 12.88 -8.56
C ALA A 193 -0.36 13.69 -8.49
N ILE A 194 0.80 13.03 -8.58
CA ILE A 194 2.11 13.72 -8.57
C ILE A 194 2.38 14.55 -9.83
N SER A 195 1.65 14.28 -10.92
CA SER A 195 1.82 14.96 -12.20
C SER A 195 0.83 16.11 -12.40
N LYS A 196 -0.08 16.32 -11.44
CA LYS A 196 -1.05 17.42 -11.47
C LYS A 196 -0.32 18.78 -11.48
N PRO A 197 -0.60 19.65 -12.46
CA PRO A 197 0.03 20.97 -12.51
C PRO A 197 -0.39 21.85 -11.33
N GLY A 198 0.56 22.59 -10.76
CA GLY A 198 0.30 23.59 -9.72
C GLY A 198 0.07 23.04 -8.31
N SER A 199 0.03 21.72 -8.11
CA SER A 199 -0.01 21.13 -6.78
C SER A 199 1.38 20.96 -6.19
N LYS A 200 1.52 21.18 -4.87
CA LYS A 200 2.69 20.74 -4.10
C LYS A 200 2.90 19.25 -4.29
N PHE A 201 4.15 18.80 -4.31
CA PHE A 201 4.43 17.37 -4.39
C PHE A 201 3.94 16.70 -3.10
N PRO A 202 2.93 15.82 -3.15
CA PRO A 202 2.38 15.24 -1.93
C PRO A 202 3.40 14.34 -1.24
N THR A 203 3.38 14.33 0.09
CA THR A 203 4.12 13.36 0.87
C THR A 203 3.57 11.96 0.60
N PRO A 204 4.34 10.88 0.84
CA PRO A 204 3.83 9.52 0.71
C PRO A 204 2.59 9.26 1.57
N GLN A 205 2.49 9.88 2.75
CA GLN A 205 1.33 9.73 3.63
C GLN A 205 0.11 10.46 3.05
N GLU A 206 0.26 11.69 2.56
CA GLU A 206 -0.82 12.44 1.92
C GLU A 206 -1.38 11.72 0.69
N LEU A 207 -0.52 11.07 -0.12
CA LEU A 207 -0.98 10.25 -1.26
C LEU A 207 -1.80 9.04 -0.80
N LEU A 208 -1.37 8.39 0.28
CA LEU A 208 -2.09 7.25 0.85
C LEU A 208 -3.43 7.70 1.44
N ASP A 209 -3.43 8.78 2.22
CA ASP A 209 -4.63 9.34 2.84
C ASP A 209 -5.62 9.76 1.76
N TRP A 210 -5.19 10.54 0.76
CA TRP A 210 -6.02 10.88 -0.38
C TRP A 210 -6.58 9.64 -1.08
N PHE A 211 -5.72 8.69 -1.46
CA PHE A 211 -6.16 7.50 -2.18
C PHE A 211 -7.21 6.70 -1.37
N PHE A 212 -6.95 6.41 -0.10
CA PHE A 212 -7.81 5.52 0.68
C PHE A 212 -9.00 6.24 1.36
N LEU A 213 -8.90 7.52 1.69
CA LEU A 213 -9.95 8.29 2.35
C LEU A 213 -10.87 9.02 1.40
N GLU A 214 -10.38 9.42 0.22
CA GLU A 214 -11.13 10.30 -0.67
C GLU A 214 -11.58 9.62 -1.96
N THR A 215 -10.84 8.62 -2.47
CA THR A 215 -11.19 8.00 -3.76
C THR A 215 -12.21 6.87 -3.63
N VAL A 216 -12.94 6.59 -4.71
CA VAL A 216 -13.79 5.40 -4.84
C VAL A 216 -12.91 4.15 -5.00
N ALA A 217 -11.79 4.23 -5.71
CA ALA A 217 -10.85 3.11 -5.86
C ALA A 217 -10.31 2.60 -4.51
N GLY A 218 -9.98 3.51 -3.58
CA GLY A 218 -9.56 3.17 -2.22
C GLY A 218 -10.60 2.37 -1.45
N GLU A 219 -11.88 2.72 -1.57
CA GLU A 219 -12.99 1.95 -0.96
C GLU A 219 -13.08 0.54 -1.54
N VAL A 220 -12.95 0.42 -2.87
CA VAL A 220 -12.97 -0.87 -3.55
C VAL A 220 -11.80 -1.74 -3.08
N PHE A 221 -10.62 -1.18 -2.85
CA PHE A 221 -9.48 -1.93 -2.31
C PHE A 221 -9.80 -2.55 -0.95
N TYR A 222 -10.50 -1.82 -0.07
CA TYR A 222 -10.98 -2.37 1.20
C TYR A 222 -11.98 -3.51 0.97
N GLN A 223 -12.97 -3.34 0.10
CA GLN A 223 -13.99 -4.37 -0.17
C GLN A 223 -13.38 -5.66 -0.75
N VAL A 224 -12.43 -5.52 -1.68
CA VAL A 224 -11.67 -6.64 -2.25
C VAL A 224 -10.92 -7.34 -1.12
N ARG A 225 -10.14 -6.62 -0.30
CA ARG A 225 -9.43 -7.19 0.86
C ARG A 225 -10.36 -7.91 1.84
N GLU A 226 -11.52 -7.34 2.13
CA GLU A 226 -12.49 -7.92 3.08
C GLU A 226 -13.03 -9.27 2.61
N LYS A 227 -13.41 -9.39 1.33
CA LYS A 227 -13.89 -10.67 0.77
C LYS A 227 -12.80 -11.75 0.82
N LEU A 228 -11.56 -11.35 0.62
CA LEU A 228 -10.41 -12.24 0.58
C LEU A 228 -10.02 -12.74 1.97
N LEU A 229 -9.96 -11.83 2.93
CA LEU A 229 -9.81 -12.17 4.33
C LEU A 229 -10.96 -13.06 4.83
N ALA A 230 -12.19 -12.77 4.42
CA ALA A 230 -13.35 -13.58 4.79
C ALA A 230 -13.21 -15.03 4.28
N ALA A 231 -12.78 -15.21 3.03
CA ALA A 231 -12.54 -16.53 2.47
C ALA A 231 -11.43 -17.28 3.23
N ASP A 232 -10.31 -16.59 3.51
CA ASP A 232 -9.17 -17.18 4.19
C ASP A 232 -9.49 -17.55 5.64
N MET A 233 -10.17 -16.66 6.38
CA MET A 233 -10.65 -16.94 7.74
C MET A 233 -11.55 -18.19 7.75
N LEU A 234 -12.53 -18.28 6.85
CA LEU A 234 -13.43 -19.44 6.77
C LEU A 234 -12.67 -20.74 6.51
N VAL A 235 -11.69 -20.72 5.61
CA VAL A 235 -10.85 -21.89 5.30
C VAL A 235 -10.00 -22.29 6.50
N LEU A 236 -9.38 -21.34 7.19
CA LEU A 236 -8.54 -21.62 8.36
C LEU A 236 -9.36 -22.11 9.56
N THR A 237 -10.52 -21.51 9.82
CA THR A 237 -11.47 -22.00 10.84
C THR A 237 -11.94 -23.41 10.51
N ALA A 238 -12.25 -23.72 9.24
CA ALA A 238 -12.66 -25.06 8.82
C ALA A 238 -11.54 -26.12 8.98
N LYS A 239 -10.27 -25.69 9.03
CA LYS A 239 -9.12 -26.57 9.33
C LYS A 239 -8.89 -26.77 10.83
N GLY A 240 -9.70 -26.15 11.69
CA GLY A 240 -9.63 -26.28 13.14
C GLY A 240 -8.52 -25.45 13.78
N LEU A 241 -8.08 -24.35 13.14
CA LEU A 241 -7.16 -23.42 13.77
C LEU A 241 -7.92 -22.52 14.76
N GLU A 242 -7.27 -22.22 15.88
CA GLU A 242 -7.76 -21.29 16.89
C GLU A 242 -7.61 -19.83 16.43
N ASP A 243 -8.47 -18.93 16.92
CA ASP A 243 -8.52 -17.52 16.50
C ASP A 243 -7.17 -16.79 16.60
N ASP A 244 -6.41 -17.02 17.68
CA ASP A 244 -5.06 -16.43 17.86
C ASP A 244 -4.07 -16.92 16.79
N GLU A 245 -4.18 -18.17 16.33
CA GLU A 245 -3.32 -18.70 15.27
C GLU A 245 -3.73 -18.15 13.90
N ILE A 246 -5.03 -17.97 13.68
CA ILE A 246 -5.56 -17.33 12.47
C ILE A 246 -5.10 -15.87 12.39
N ASP A 247 -5.19 -15.12 13.48
CA ASP A 247 -4.72 -13.73 13.54
C ASP A 247 -3.23 -13.63 13.19
N VAL A 248 -2.39 -14.52 13.74
CA VAL A 248 -0.96 -14.56 13.41
C VAL A 248 -0.72 -14.91 11.95
N ARG A 249 -1.42 -15.92 11.41
CA ARG A 249 -1.24 -16.35 10.01
C ARG A 249 -1.70 -15.29 9.00
N LEU A 250 -2.74 -14.52 9.34
CA LEU A 250 -3.29 -13.46 8.50
C LEU A 250 -2.72 -12.07 8.82
N SER A 251 -1.72 -11.97 9.72
CA SER A 251 -1.11 -10.72 10.16
C SER A 251 -2.14 -9.68 10.66
N LEU A 252 -3.13 -10.14 11.42
CA LEU A 252 -4.17 -9.31 12.01
C LEU A 252 -3.80 -8.90 13.44
N ALA A 253 -4.43 -7.84 13.93
CA ALA A 253 -4.35 -7.50 15.35
C ALA A 253 -4.99 -8.62 16.18
N LYS A 254 -4.43 -8.89 17.36
CA LYS A 254 -4.93 -9.93 18.25
C LYS A 254 -6.41 -9.69 18.60
N GLY A 255 -7.24 -10.73 18.47
CA GLY A 255 -8.68 -10.71 18.71
C GLY A 255 -9.52 -10.32 17.50
N THR A 256 -8.91 -10.06 16.34
CA THR A 256 -9.65 -9.65 15.13
C THR A 256 -10.51 -10.80 14.61
N THR A 257 -9.96 -12.01 14.55
CA THR A 257 -10.69 -13.20 14.08
C THR A 257 -11.87 -13.51 14.99
N ALA A 258 -11.66 -13.49 16.31
CA ALA A 258 -12.73 -13.70 17.29
C ALA A 258 -13.88 -12.69 17.13
N ALA A 259 -13.57 -11.43 16.84
CA ALA A 259 -14.57 -10.39 16.62
C ALA A 259 -15.34 -10.56 15.29
N LYS A 260 -14.66 -11.00 14.22
CA LYS A 260 -15.23 -11.10 12.88
C LYS A 260 -15.91 -12.44 12.57
N SER A 261 -15.52 -13.53 13.25
CA SER A 261 -16.00 -14.90 13.00
C SER A 261 -17.52 -15.05 13.11
N VAL A 262 -18.16 -14.32 14.03
CA VAL A 262 -19.61 -14.38 14.31
C VAL A 262 -20.47 -13.94 13.10
N GLY A 263 -19.94 -13.10 12.20
CA GLY A 263 -20.66 -12.57 11.04
C GLY A 263 -20.29 -13.21 9.69
N LEU A 264 -19.17 -13.92 9.61
CA LEU A 264 -18.63 -14.44 8.34
C LEU A 264 -19.53 -15.50 7.70
N LEU A 265 -20.10 -16.41 8.48
CA LEU A 265 -21.00 -17.46 7.97
C LEU A 265 -22.34 -16.91 7.43
N LYS A 266 -22.70 -15.69 7.81
CA LYS A 266 -23.92 -15.01 7.36
C LYS A 266 -23.68 -14.02 6.22
N SER A 267 -22.41 -13.78 5.85
CA SER A 267 -22.04 -12.81 4.83
C SER A 267 -22.31 -13.40 3.43
N PRO A 268 -23.25 -12.86 2.64
CA PRO A 268 -23.61 -13.40 1.32
C PRO A 268 -22.54 -13.24 0.23
N GLY A 269 -21.31 -12.86 0.58
CA GLY A 269 -20.33 -12.34 -0.37
C GLY A 269 -19.21 -13.27 -0.81
N VAL A 270 -19.03 -14.44 -0.18
CA VAL A 270 -17.91 -15.35 -0.49
C VAL A 270 -18.41 -16.53 -1.31
N LYS A 271 -18.12 -16.53 -2.62
CA LYS A 271 -18.49 -17.62 -3.54
C LYS A 271 -17.76 -18.92 -3.19
N ARG A 272 -18.42 -20.06 -3.40
CA ARG A 272 -17.85 -21.41 -3.19
C ARG A 272 -16.53 -21.61 -3.93
N GLU A 273 -16.43 -21.07 -5.13
CA GLU A 273 -15.22 -21.14 -5.96
C GLU A 273 -14.04 -20.39 -5.30
N LEU A 274 -14.28 -19.22 -4.71
CA LEU A 274 -13.26 -18.47 -3.98
C LEU A 274 -12.80 -19.23 -2.73
N LEU A 275 -13.71 -19.91 -2.01
CA LEU A 275 -13.34 -20.79 -0.88
C LEU A 275 -12.47 -21.96 -1.33
N GLN A 276 -12.77 -22.57 -2.48
CA GLN A 276 -11.95 -23.65 -3.05
C GLN A 276 -10.55 -23.15 -3.41
N LYS A 277 -10.46 -21.99 -4.08
CA LYS A 277 -9.18 -21.35 -4.40
C LYS A 277 -8.38 -20.98 -3.15
N SER A 278 -9.01 -20.42 -2.13
CA SER A 278 -8.35 -20.15 -0.85
C SER A 278 -7.85 -21.44 -0.20
N ALA A 279 -8.67 -22.51 -0.16
CA ALA A 279 -8.28 -23.80 0.39
C ALA A 279 -7.10 -24.47 -0.33
N GLU A 280 -7.02 -24.33 -1.67
CA GLU A 280 -5.90 -24.79 -2.49
C GLU A 280 -4.59 -24.09 -2.12
N VAL A 281 -4.65 -22.77 -1.88
CA VAL A 281 -3.48 -21.95 -1.51
C VAL A 281 -3.00 -22.26 -0.10
N PHE A 282 -3.91 -22.42 0.87
CA PHE A 282 -3.57 -22.74 2.26
C PHE A 282 -3.25 -24.22 2.45
N GLN A 283 -2.29 -24.81 1.75
CA GLN A 283 -1.75 -26.12 2.16
C GLN A 283 -1.10 -25.99 3.55
N ALA A 284 -1.31 -26.98 4.44
CA ALA A 284 -1.11 -26.85 5.90
C ALA A 284 0.29 -26.35 6.37
N ASN A 285 1.29 -26.34 5.48
CA ASN A 285 2.67 -25.96 5.74
C ASN A 285 3.18 -24.74 4.95
N GLN A 286 2.32 -24.04 4.19
CA GLN A 286 2.70 -22.75 3.60
C GLN A 286 2.19 -21.61 4.49
N PRO A 287 3.08 -20.84 5.14
CA PRO A 287 2.68 -19.58 5.75
C PRO A 287 2.35 -18.65 4.59
N ASN A 288 1.07 -18.42 4.35
CA ASN A 288 0.65 -17.44 3.37
C ASN A 288 0.88 -16.05 3.97
N ARG A 289 2.16 -15.64 4.05
CA ARG A 289 2.61 -14.44 4.79
C ARG A 289 1.95 -13.14 4.31
N LEU A 290 1.28 -13.16 3.15
CA LEU A 290 0.86 -11.98 2.40
C LEU A 290 -0.34 -12.31 1.50
N SER A 291 -1.30 -13.16 1.92
CA SER A 291 -2.51 -13.30 1.13
C SER A 291 -3.13 -11.90 1.02
N TRP A 292 -3.07 -11.30 -0.17
CA TRP A 292 -3.83 -10.11 -0.53
C TRP A 292 -3.40 -8.77 0.08
N THR A 293 -2.11 -8.41 0.03
CA THR A 293 -1.62 -7.05 0.38
C THR A 293 -2.07 -5.97 -0.65
N ILE A 294 -3.37 -5.94 -0.92
CA ILE A 294 -4.12 -4.90 -1.64
C ILE A 294 -4.12 -3.60 -0.81
N VAL A 295 -4.05 -3.74 0.51
CA VAL A 295 -3.90 -2.64 1.46
C VAL A 295 -2.60 -2.88 2.25
N PRO A 296 -1.67 -1.91 2.34
CA PRO A 296 -0.48 -2.00 3.17
C PRO A 296 -0.80 -2.39 4.62
N ILE A 297 -0.07 -3.36 5.19
CA ILE A 297 -0.24 -3.80 6.59
C ILE A 297 0.20 -2.70 7.58
N ALA A 298 1.14 -1.85 7.17
CA ALA A 298 1.62 -0.72 7.96
C ALA A 298 0.67 0.49 7.91
N MET A 299 -0.32 0.49 7.02
CA MET A 299 -1.34 1.53 7.05
C MET A 299 -2.28 1.26 8.22
N ARG A 300 -2.49 2.31 9.01
CA ARG A 300 -3.63 2.42 9.91
C ARG A 300 -4.89 2.11 9.08
N ASP A 301 -5.80 1.31 9.63
CA ASP A 301 -7.11 1.12 9.00
C ASP A 301 -7.87 2.44 9.10
N CYS A 302 -7.77 3.28 8.07
CA CYS A 302 -8.39 4.62 8.08
C CYS A 302 -9.87 4.58 7.71
N ARG A 303 -10.52 3.40 7.71
CA ARG A 303 -11.96 3.29 7.42
C ARG A 303 -12.80 4.12 8.39
N ASP A 304 -12.44 4.10 9.68
CA ASP A 304 -13.13 4.90 10.71
C ASP A 304 -12.98 6.40 10.44
N GLU A 305 -11.83 6.82 9.92
CA GLU A 305 -11.55 8.21 9.55
C GLU A 305 -12.34 8.62 8.30
N ARG A 306 -12.52 7.73 7.34
CA ARG A 306 -13.42 7.95 6.18
C ARG A 306 -14.88 8.03 6.59
N VAL A 307 -15.33 7.17 7.51
CA VAL A 307 -16.69 7.23 8.07
C VAL A 307 -16.89 8.55 8.82
N ALA A 308 -15.90 8.99 9.60
CA ALA A 308 -15.92 10.29 10.27
C ALA A 308 -15.95 11.46 9.26
N ALA A 309 -15.07 11.45 8.25
CA ALA A 309 -15.00 12.50 7.22
C ALA A 309 -16.32 12.61 6.43
N ARG A 310 -16.95 11.48 6.07
CA ARG A 310 -18.27 11.46 5.42
C ARG A 310 -19.40 11.98 6.34
N ALA A 311 -19.32 11.66 7.63
CA ALA A 311 -20.28 12.14 8.63
C ALA A 311 -20.14 13.66 8.90
N GLU A 312 -18.95 14.22 8.69
CA GLU A 312 -18.70 15.66 8.75
C GLU A 312 -19.12 16.38 7.47
N ALA A 313 -18.83 15.82 6.29
CA ALA A 313 -19.23 16.37 5.00
C ALA A 313 -20.75 16.40 4.79
N GLY A 314 -21.50 15.48 5.41
CA GLY A 314 -22.97 15.44 5.36
C GLY A 314 -23.69 16.42 6.31
N LYS A 315 -22.95 17.22 7.09
CA LYS A 315 -23.51 18.21 8.04
C LYS A 315 -23.40 19.67 7.55
N GLY A 316 -22.76 19.90 6.39
CA GLY A 316 -22.68 21.20 5.72
C GLY A 316 -23.68 21.31 4.57
#